data_AF-A0A973UNX7-F1
#
_entry.id   AF-A0A973UNX7-F1
#
_cell.length_a   1.000
_cell.length_b   1.000
_cell.length_c   1.000
_cell.angle_alpha   90.00
_cell.angle_beta   90.00
_cell.angle_gamma   90.00
#
_symmetry.space_group_name_H-M   'P 1'
#
loop_
_entity.id
_entity.type
_entity.pdbx_description
1 polymer ?
#
loop_
_entity_poly.entity_id
_entity_poly.type
_entity_poly.pdbx_seq_one_letter_code
_entity_poly.pdbx_strand_id
1 'polypeptide(L)'
;MSAPERIPPRSVTPVDLLAEGELTVRGRIREASNAVLFCTVTYEGQEASCVYKPVAGERPLWDFPDGTLAEREVAAYEVSEATGWGLVPPTVLRDGPHGEGMVQLWIEATPDAELLALVDGEEPGPGWKAIGFAEVGEGRTALLVHADDERLRRLAVLDAVINNADRKGGHLLPTGAGRLYGIDHGVTFNAENKLRTLLWGWAGEPLTAEAVDVLKGLQTALGTSGALAERLGGLITAVELDATRARVDELLESGRHPQPSGEWPAIPWPPV
;
A
#
# COMPACT_ATOMS: atom_id res chain seq x y z
N MET A 1 3.00 -21.27 -50.40
CA MET A 1 3.72 -20.81 -49.20
C MET A 1 2.81 -19.84 -48.49
N SER A 2 2.18 -20.26 -47.39
CA SER A 2 1.42 -19.35 -46.52
C SER A 2 2.41 -18.38 -45.88
N ALA A 3 2.08 -17.09 -45.91
CA ALA A 3 2.82 -16.07 -45.19
C ALA A 3 2.91 -16.44 -43.70
N PRO A 4 4.06 -16.26 -43.04
CA PRO A 4 4.17 -16.51 -41.62
C PRO A 4 3.23 -15.53 -40.90
N GLU A 5 2.35 -16.10 -40.09
CA GLU A 5 1.45 -15.39 -39.18
C GLU A 5 2.33 -14.50 -38.28
N ARG A 6 2.27 -13.18 -38.49
CA ARG A 6 2.94 -12.21 -37.63
C ARG A 6 2.25 -12.28 -36.27
N ILE A 7 2.83 -13.02 -35.34
CA ILE A 7 2.50 -12.93 -33.93
C ILE A 7 2.64 -11.45 -33.54
N PRO A 8 1.58 -10.77 -33.10
CA PRO A 8 1.70 -9.39 -32.67
C PRO A 8 2.73 -9.33 -31.51
N PRO A 9 3.63 -8.33 -31.48
CA PRO A 9 4.57 -8.20 -30.39
C PRO A 9 3.79 -8.11 -29.08
N ARG A 10 4.21 -8.91 -28.09
CA ARG A 10 3.62 -8.91 -26.75
C ARG A 10 3.74 -7.48 -26.19
N SER A 11 2.64 -6.88 -25.76
CA SER A 11 2.68 -5.56 -25.15
C SER A 11 3.43 -5.65 -23.81
N VAL A 12 4.53 -4.91 -23.67
CA VAL A 12 5.25 -4.77 -22.40
C VAL A 12 4.30 -4.22 -21.34
N THR A 13 4.13 -4.95 -20.23
CA THR A 13 3.37 -4.46 -19.08
C THR A 13 4.24 -3.56 -18.21
N PRO A 14 3.64 -2.71 -17.33
CA PRO A 14 4.43 -1.96 -16.35
C PRO A 14 5.31 -2.86 -15.47
N VAL A 15 4.86 -4.06 -15.13
CA VAL A 15 5.65 -5.04 -14.36
C VAL A 15 6.85 -5.53 -15.17
N ASP A 16 6.66 -5.90 -16.44
CA ASP A 16 7.76 -6.33 -17.32
C ASP A 16 8.81 -5.21 -17.47
N LEU A 17 8.34 -3.97 -17.67
CA LEU A 17 9.21 -2.79 -17.76
C LEU A 17 10.07 -2.61 -16.49
N LEU A 18 9.45 -2.71 -15.30
CA LEU A 18 10.17 -2.57 -14.03
C LEU A 18 11.12 -3.74 -13.76
N ALA A 19 10.72 -4.97 -14.11
CA ALA A 19 11.48 -6.19 -13.85
C ALA A 19 12.72 -6.33 -14.75
N GLU A 20 12.58 -6.00 -16.03
CA GLU A 20 13.61 -6.29 -17.05
C GLU A 20 14.35 -5.04 -17.54
N GLY A 21 13.80 -3.85 -17.31
CA GLY A 21 14.36 -2.61 -17.85
C GLY A 21 15.69 -2.19 -17.24
N GLU A 22 16.44 -1.38 -17.99
CA GLU A 22 17.66 -0.74 -17.52
C GLU A 22 17.30 0.39 -16.55
N LEU A 23 17.74 0.28 -15.29
CA LEU A 23 17.44 1.25 -14.23
C LEU A 23 18.53 2.32 -14.14
N THR A 24 18.17 3.58 -14.38
CA THR A 24 19.08 4.73 -14.25
C THR A 24 18.67 5.61 -13.07
N VAL A 25 19.55 5.76 -12.07
CA VAL A 25 19.34 6.66 -10.93
C VAL A 25 19.45 8.12 -11.38
N ARG A 26 18.40 8.90 -11.11
CA ARG A 26 18.33 10.33 -11.45
C ARG A 26 18.54 11.23 -10.24
N GLY A 27 18.17 10.76 -9.05
CA GLY A 27 18.34 11.52 -7.81
C GLY A 27 17.92 10.74 -6.57
N ARG A 28 18.09 11.38 -5.41
CA ARG A 28 17.65 10.85 -4.12
C ARG A 28 16.56 11.74 -3.54
N ILE A 29 15.48 11.14 -3.06
CA ILE A 29 14.42 11.82 -2.31
C ILE A 29 14.92 12.04 -0.89
N ARG A 30 14.94 13.30 -0.44
CA ARG A 30 15.61 13.70 0.81
C ARG A 30 14.72 13.62 2.04
N GLU A 31 13.40 13.78 1.90
CA GLU A 31 12.47 13.70 3.03
C GLU A 31 12.19 12.26 3.52
N ALA A 32 12.79 11.24 2.91
CA ALA A 32 12.58 9.85 3.31
C ALA A 32 13.53 9.37 4.43
N SER A 33 12.98 8.60 5.38
CA SER A 33 13.75 7.98 6.47
C SER A 33 14.73 6.91 5.98
N ASN A 34 14.37 6.18 4.92
CA ASN A 34 15.22 5.19 4.25
C ASN A 34 15.82 5.77 2.96
N ALA A 35 16.77 5.08 2.34
CA ALA A 35 17.23 5.48 1.01
C ALA A 35 16.13 5.26 -0.03
N VAL A 36 15.65 6.35 -0.61
CA VAL A 36 14.65 6.35 -1.69
C VAL A 36 15.25 7.07 -2.88
N LEU A 37 15.38 6.36 -4.01
CA LEU A 37 16.01 6.85 -5.22
C LEU A 37 14.95 7.06 -6.30
N PHE A 38 14.96 8.24 -6.92
CA PHE A 38 14.16 8.51 -8.11
C PHE A 38 14.96 8.04 -9.34
N CYS A 39 14.32 7.21 -10.15
CA CYS A 39 14.93 6.53 -11.28
C CYS A 39 14.09 6.67 -12.55
N THR A 40 14.72 6.44 -13.69
CA THR A 40 14.02 6.08 -14.94
C THR A 40 14.34 4.62 -15.27
N VAL A 41 13.37 3.90 -15.81
CA VAL A 41 13.53 2.53 -16.30
C VAL A 41 13.19 2.45 -17.79
N THR A 42 14.01 1.77 -18.57
CA THR A 42 13.83 1.66 -20.03
C THR A 42 13.88 0.19 -20.47
N TYR A 43 12.85 -0.30 -21.17
CA TYR A 43 12.77 -1.67 -21.70
C TYR A 43 12.00 -1.69 -23.03
N GLU A 44 12.54 -2.39 -24.02
CA GLU A 44 11.93 -2.54 -25.37
C GLU A 44 11.39 -1.22 -25.98
N GLY A 45 12.12 -0.12 -25.81
CA GLY A 45 11.77 1.20 -26.34
C GLY A 45 10.70 1.96 -25.55
N GLN A 46 10.23 1.42 -24.42
CA GLN A 46 9.39 2.12 -23.46
C GLN A 46 10.23 2.66 -22.32
N GLU A 47 9.84 3.83 -21.78
CA GLU A 47 10.48 4.46 -20.62
C GLU A 47 9.41 4.89 -19.62
N ALA A 48 9.70 4.72 -18.33
CA ALA A 48 8.88 5.24 -17.24
C ALA A 48 9.75 5.75 -16.08
N SER A 49 9.19 6.65 -15.28
CA SER A 49 9.76 7.02 -13.98
C SER A 49 9.37 5.98 -12.92
N CYS A 50 10.27 5.73 -11.97
CA CYS A 50 10.06 4.80 -10.88
C CYS A 50 10.82 5.22 -9.61
N VAL A 51 10.41 4.65 -8.49
CA VAL A 51 11.12 4.69 -7.21
C VAL A 51 11.89 3.39 -7.05
N TYR A 52 13.14 3.48 -6.61
CA TYR A 52 13.96 2.35 -6.21
C TYR A 52 14.37 2.49 -4.75
N LYS A 53 14.03 1.50 -3.91
CA LYS A 53 14.45 1.44 -2.50
C LYS A 53 15.38 0.22 -2.32
N PRO A 54 16.72 0.40 -2.32
CA PRO A 54 17.65 -0.70 -2.07
C PRO A 54 17.53 -1.23 -0.64
N VAL A 55 17.64 -2.54 -0.46
CA VAL A 55 17.70 -3.20 0.87
C VAL A 55 18.86 -2.63 1.70
N ALA A 56 20.01 -2.39 1.08
CA ALA A 56 21.19 -1.79 1.73
C ALA A 56 20.96 -0.34 2.23
N GLY A 57 19.87 0.30 1.79
CA GLY A 57 19.47 1.64 2.20
C GLY A 57 18.45 1.68 3.34
N GLU A 58 18.04 0.52 3.85
CA GLU A 58 17.12 0.38 4.96
C GLU A 58 17.79 0.74 6.28
N ARG A 59 17.03 1.41 7.15
CA ARG A 59 17.36 1.61 8.55
C ARG A 59 16.71 0.49 9.36
N PRO A 60 17.45 -0.20 10.24
CA PRO A 60 16.90 -1.17 11.17
C PRO A 60 15.72 -0.60 11.94
N LEU A 61 14.66 -1.40 12.07
CA LEU A 61 13.51 -1.13 12.93
C LEU A 61 13.51 -2.17 14.04
N TRP A 62 13.19 -1.74 15.27
CA TRP A 62 13.24 -2.63 16.44
C TRP A 62 12.23 -3.78 16.36
N ASP A 63 11.20 -3.65 15.54
CA ASP A 63 10.06 -4.57 15.44
C ASP A 63 9.85 -5.19 14.06
N PHE A 64 10.83 -5.06 13.16
CA PHE A 64 10.87 -5.75 11.87
C PHE A 64 12.24 -6.41 11.68
N PRO A 65 12.31 -7.56 10.97
CA PRO A 65 13.59 -8.12 10.56
C PRO A 65 14.36 -7.13 9.66
N ASP A 66 15.66 -7.01 9.90
CA ASP A 66 16.54 -6.15 9.10
C ASP A 66 16.56 -6.59 7.63
N GLY A 67 16.52 -5.61 6.71
CA GLY A 67 16.65 -5.86 5.28
C GLY A 67 15.43 -6.54 4.65
N THR A 68 14.21 -6.26 5.15
CA THR A 68 12.96 -6.87 4.66
C THR A 68 11.91 -5.86 4.22
N LEU A 69 12.21 -4.55 4.24
CA LEU A 69 11.20 -3.53 3.93
C LEU A 69 10.89 -3.47 2.43
N ALA A 70 11.87 -3.75 1.58
CA ALA A 70 11.67 -3.86 0.13
C ALA A 70 10.68 -4.98 -0.24
N GLU A 71 10.82 -6.15 0.37
CA GLU A 71 9.97 -7.31 0.15
C GLU A 71 8.52 -7.03 0.58
N ARG A 72 8.33 -6.27 1.65
CA ARG A 72 7.01 -5.86 2.15
C ARG A 72 6.28 -4.93 1.19
N GLU A 73 7.01 -4.06 0.48
CA GLU A 73 6.43 -3.24 -0.58
C GLU A 73 5.89 -4.09 -1.73
N VAL A 74 6.63 -5.14 -2.11
CA VAL A 74 6.17 -6.10 -3.14
C VAL A 74 5.03 -6.96 -2.62
N ALA A 75 5.08 -7.41 -1.37
CA ALA A 75 4.00 -8.18 -0.75
C ALA A 75 2.69 -7.38 -0.71
N ALA A 76 2.75 -6.08 -0.39
CA ALA A 76 1.58 -5.21 -0.42
C ALA A 76 1.01 -5.05 -1.84
N TYR A 77 1.88 -4.94 -2.85
CA TYR A 77 1.47 -4.94 -4.25
C TYR A 77 0.77 -6.26 -4.64
N GLU A 78 1.33 -7.40 -4.28
CA GLU A 78 0.76 -8.72 -4.58
C GLU A 78 -0.63 -8.93 -3.96
N VAL A 79 -0.82 -8.50 -2.69
CA VAL A 79 -2.14 -8.53 -2.05
C VAL A 79 -3.10 -7.56 -2.76
N SER A 80 -2.64 -6.36 -3.12
CA SER A 80 -3.44 -5.37 -3.82
C SER A 80 -3.93 -5.88 -5.18
N GLU A 81 -3.07 -6.50 -5.98
CA GLU A 81 -3.45 -7.08 -7.28
C GLU A 81 -4.44 -8.23 -7.10
N ALA A 82 -4.27 -9.05 -6.06
CA ALA A 82 -5.20 -10.14 -5.76
C ALA A 82 -6.61 -9.64 -5.37
N THR A 83 -6.76 -8.39 -4.92
CA THR A 83 -8.07 -7.78 -4.71
C THR A 83 -8.79 -7.37 -6.00
N GLY A 84 -8.04 -7.20 -7.10
CA GLY A 84 -8.54 -6.61 -8.34
C GLY A 84 -8.78 -5.10 -8.28
N TRP A 85 -8.53 -4.43 -7.16
CA TRP A 85 -8.69 -2.98 -7.03
C TRP A 85 -7.51 -2.17 -7.58
N GLY A 86 -6.32 -2.76 -7.64
CA GLY A 86 -5.10 -2.10 -8.14
C GLY A 86 -4.76 -0.82 -7.39
N LEU A 87 -4.71 -0.92 -6.05
CA LEU A 87 -4.49 0.20 -5.12
C LEU A 87 -3.02 0.46 -4.81
N VAL A 88 -2.12 -0.46 -5.12
CA VAL A 88 -0.67 -0.26 -4.97
C VAL A 88 -0.06 -0.18 -6.36
N PRO A 89 0.83 0.78 -6.66
CA PRO A 89 1.45 0.86 -7.97
C PRO A 89 2.24 -0.42 -8.28
N PRO A 90 2.40 -0.78 -9.57
CA PRO A 90 3.26 -1.89 -9.98
C PRO A 90 4.61 -1.85 -9.27
N THR A 91 4.93 -2.92 -8.55
CA THR A 91 6.13 -3.01 -7.70
C THR A 91 6.78 -4.38 -7.88
N VAL A 92 8.09 -4.40 -8.09
CA VAL A 92 8.88 -5.64 -8.27
C VAL A 92 10.08 -5.66 -7.34
N LEU A 93 10.57 -6.84 -6.96
CA LEU A 93 11.86 -7.03 -6.31
C LEU A 93 12.89 -7.46 -7.37
N ARG A 94 14.05 -6.80 -7.41
CA ARG A 94 15.14 -7.16 -8.33
C ARG A 94 16.48 -6.56 -7.92
N ASP A 95 17.53 -7.04 -8.57
CA ASP A 95 18.83 -6.36 -8.56
C ASP A 95 18.76 -4.98 -9.24
N GLY A 96 19.44 -4.01 -8.63
CA GLY A 96 19.64 -2.65 -9.12
C GLY A 96 21.06 -2.11 -8.85
N PRO A 97 21.33 -0.83 -9.18
CA PRO A 97 22.66 -0.22 -9.08
C PRO A 97 23.29 -0.21 -7.68
N HIS A 98 22.49 -0.47 -6.64
CA HIS A 98 22.92 -0.46 -5.24
C HIS A 98 22.55 -1.76 -4.50
N GLY A 99 22.46 -2.88 -5.22
CA GLY A 99 22.08 -4.18 -4.68
C GLY A 99 20.61 -4.53 -4.99
N GLU A 100 20.09 -5.55 -4.31
CA GLU A 100 18.66 -5.89 -4.40
C GLU A 100 17.80 -4.79 -3.75
N GLY A 101 16.59 -4.60 -4.29
CA GLY A 101 15.60 -3.70 -3.71
C GLY A 101 14.29 -3.69 -4.49
N MET A 102 13.30 -2.99 -3.96
CA MET A 102 12.03 -2.83 -4.66
C MET A 102 12.15 -1.71 -5.71
N VAL A 103 11.48 -1.91 -6.84
CA VAL A 103 11.27 -0.90 -7.88
C VAL A 103 9.78 -0.72 -8.09
N GLN A 104 9.26 0.47 -7.80
CA GLN A 104 7.84 0.82 -7.87
C GLN A 104 7.59 1.87 -8.94
N LEU A 105 6.55 1.71 -9.76
CA LEU A 105 6.17 2.71 -10.76
C LEU A 105 5.88 4.07 -10.10
N TRP A 106 6.41 5.15 -10.67
CA TRP A 106 6.11 6.50 -10.20
C TRP A 106 4.69 6.90 -10.60
N ILE A 107 3.92 7.39 -9.64
CA ILE A 107 2.56 7.89 -9.85
C ILE A 107 2.52 9.40 -9.64
N GLU A 108 2.09 10.12 -10.68
CA GLU A 108 1.81 11.54 -10.59
C GLU A 108 0.46 11.76 -9.89
N ALA A 109 0.52 12.27 -8.66
CA ALA A 109 -0.67 12.62 -7.90
C ALA A 109 -1.27 13.95 -8.39
N THR A 110 -2.59 14.05 -8.32
CA THR A 110 -3.33 15.28 -8.62
C THR A 110 -3.60 16.04 -7.32
N PRO A 111 -3.08 17.27 -7.17
CA PRO A 111 -3.17 18.02 -5.90
C PRO A 111 -4.59 18.36 -5.45
N ASP A 112 -5.56 18.41 -6.38
CA ASP A 112 -6.89 18.97 -6.13
C ASP A 112 -7.89 17.98 -5.51
N ALA A 113 -7.48 16.77 -5.16
CA ALA A 113 -8.32 15.81 -4.47
C ALA A 113 -8.16 15.94 -2.95
N GLU A 114 -9.01 16.76 -2.33
CA GLU A 114 -9.10 16.88 -0.87
C GLU A 114 -9.61 15.56 -0.25
N LEU A 115 -8.69 14.65 0.05
CA LEU A 115 -8.99 13.36 0.69
C LEU A 115 -8.90 13.42 2.22
N LEU A 116 -8.19 14.41 2.76
CA LEU A 116 -7.96 14.64 4.18
C LEU A 116 -8.11 16.12 4.48
N ALA A 117 -8.68 16.43 5.65
CA ALA A 117 -8.81 17.80 6.12
C ALA A 117 -8.74 17.87 7.65
N LEU A 118 -8.35 19.03 8.15
CA LEU A 118 -8.56 19.44 9.53
C LEU A 118 -9.78 20.36 9.54
N VAL A 119 -10.80 20.02 10.33
CA VAL A 119 -12.02 20.83 10.43
C VAL A 119 -12.15 21.42 11.84
N ASP A 120 -12.50 22.71 11.87
CA ASP A 120 -12.83 23.42 13.10
C ASP A 120 -14.24 23.02 13.54
N GLY A 121 -14.36 21.92 14.29
CA GLY A 121 -15.62 21.38 14.78
C GLY A 121 -15.44 20.04 15.50
N GLU A 122 -16.50 19.59 16.19
CA GLU A 122 -16.51 18.30 16.90
C GLU A 122 -17.06 17.15 16.04
N GLU A 123 -17.80 17.47 14.97
CA GLU A 123 -18.43 16.51 14.07
C GLU A 123 -18.01 16.74 12.61
N PRO A 124 -17.87 15.67 11.80
CA PRO A 124 -17.56 15.80 10.40
C PRO A 124 -18.76 16.36 9.61
N GLY A 125 -18.49 17.26 8.66
CA GLY A 125 -19.50 17.75 7.72
C GLY A 125 -19.93 16.67 6.71
N PRO A 126 -20.96 16.94 5.88
CA PRO A 126 -21.39 16.03 4.82
C PRO A 126 -20.24 15.63 3.90
N GLY A 127 -20.11 14.33 3.61
CA GLY A 127 -19.05 13.78 2.76
C GLY A 127 -17.71 13.53 3.47
N TRP A 128 -17.63 13.76 4.79
CA TRP A 128 -16.45 13.52 5.61
C TRP A 128 -16.72 12.47 6.69
N LYS A 129 -15.68 11.74 7.07
CA LYS A 129 -15.68 10.78 8.19
C LYS A 129 -14.61 11.18 9.20
N ALA A 130 -14.96 11.09 10.48
CA ALA A 130 -14.07 11.44 11.58
C ALA A 130 -12.98 10.37 11.79
N ILE A 131 -11.73 10.80 11.93
CA ILE A 131 -10.61 9.93 12.32
C ILE A 131 -10.35 10.07 13.81
N GLY A 132 -10.23 11.31 14.28
CA GLY A 132 -9.93 11.65 15.67
C GLY A 132 -9.48 13.10 15.79
N PHE A 133 -9.32 13.58 17.02
CA PHE A 133 -8.81 14.93 17.27
C PHE A 133 -7.28 14.99 17.11
N ALA A 134 -6.80 16.04 16.45
CA ALA A 134 -5.38 16.34 16.30
C ALA A 134 -5.05 17.72 16.89
N GLU A 135 -3.88 17.84 17.50
CA GLU A 135 -3.33 19.12 17.97
C GLU A 135 -2.84 19.94 16.78
N VAL A 136 -3.38 21.16 16.59
CA VAL A 136 -3.02 22.07 15.49
C VAL A 136 -2.14 23.24 15.95
N GLY A 137 -1.62 23.17 17.18
CA GLY A 137 -0.75 24.16 17.79
C GLY A 137 -1.48 25.08 18.78
N GLU A 138 -0.72 25.71 19.69
CA GLU A 138 -1.24 26.64 20.71
C GLU A 138 -2.33 26.03 21.63
N GLY A 139 -2.34 24.70 21.80
CA GLY A 139 -3.35 23.99 22.59
C GLY A 139 -4.74 23.94 21.93
N ARG A 140 -4.81 24.20 20.62
CA ARG A 140 -6.03 24.05 19.83
C ARG A 140 -6.09 22.64 19.25
N THR A 141 -7.27 22.04 19.37
CA THR A 141 -7.60 20.76 18.71
C THR A 141 -8.49 21.01 17.50
N ALA A 142 -8.24 20.27 16.43
CA ALA A 142 -9.12 20.20 15.27
C ALA A 142 -9.49 18.74 15.02
N LEU A 143 -10.65 18.50 14.41
CA LEU A 143 -11.05 17.16 14.03
C LEU A 143 -10.34 16.80 12.71
N LEU A 144 -9.53 15.75 12.74
CA LEU A 144 -8.95 15.18 11.53
C LEU A 144 -10.01 14.28 10.86
N VAL A 145 -10.28 14.54 9.58
CA VAL A 145 -11.28 13.83 8.79
C VAL A 145 -10.69 13.32 7.48
N HIS A 146 -11.27 12.25 6.94
CA HIS A 146 -11.07 11.85 5.54
C HIS A 146 -12.37 11.87 4.76
N ALA A 147 -12.28 11.98 3.44
CA ALA A 147 -13.44 11.93 2.56
C ALA A 147 -14.16 10.56 2.68
N ASP A 148 -15.49 10.55 2.63
CA ASP A 148 -16.30 9.34 2.50
C ASP A 148 -16.21 8.82 1.04
N ASP A 149 -15.03 8.34 0.67
CA ASP A 149 -14.66 7.93 -0.68
C ASP A 149 -14.51 6.41 -0.76
N GLU A 150 -15.15 5.79 -1.75
CA GLU A 150 -15.12 4.33 -1.95
C GLU A 150 -13.70 3.79 -2.13
N ARG A 151 -12.80 4.53 -2.80
CA ARG A 151 -11.42 4.14 -3.04
C ARG A 151 -10.62 4.11 -1.73
N LEU A 152 -10.84 5.11 -0.88
CA LEU A 152 -10.27 5.13 0.47
C LEU A 152 -10.83 3.98 1.32
N ARG A 153 -12.12 3.67 1.19
CA ARG A 153 -12.73 2.54 1.93
C ARG A 153 -12.15 1.19 1.51
N ARG A 154 -11.85 1.00 0.23
CA ARG A 154 -11.13 -0.19 -0.27
C ARG A 154 -9.70 -0.24 0.27
N LEU A 155 -9.00 0.90 0.28
CA LEU A 155 -7.65 1.00 0.87
C LEU A 155 -7.65 0.71 2.37
N ALA A 156 -8.71 1.09 3.11
CA ALA A 156 -8.85 0.75 4.52
C ALA A 156 -8.94 -0.77 4.75
N VAL A 157 -9.63 -1.50 3.87
CA VAL A 157 -9.67 -2.97 3.90
C VAL A 157 -8.29 -3.55 3.59
N LEU A 158 -7.59 -3.01 2.58
CA LEU A 158 -6.23 -3.45 2.27
C LEU A 158 -5.28 -3.23 3.46
N ASP A 159 -5.29 -2.04 4.05
CA ASP A 159 -4.48 -1.68 5.22
C ASP A 159 -4.77 -2.62 6.41
N ALA A 160 -6.04 -3.00 6.62
CA ALA A 160 -6.42 -3.97 7.64
C ALA A 160 -5.85 -5.37 7.36
N VAL A 161 -5.94 -5.87 6.12
CA VAL A 161 -5.41 -7.18 5.73
C VAL A 161 -3.89 -7.24 5.90
N ILE A 162 -3.19 -6.22 5.36
CA ILE A 162 -1.72 -6.16 5.39
C ILE A 162 -1.19 -5.59 6.71
N ASN A 163 -2.05 -5.19 7.65
CA ASN A 163 -1.66 -4.58 8.92
C ASN A 163 -0.69 -3.40 8.75
N ASN A 164 -1.11 -2.42 7.95
CA ASN A 164 -0.29 -1.25 7.66
C ASN A 164 -0.08 -0.39 8.90
N ALA A 165 1.18 -0.28 9.32
CA ALA A 165 1.55 0.44 10.52
C ALA A 165 1.91 1.91 10.25
N ASP A 166 1.69 2.48 9.07
CA ASP A 166 2.07 3.88 8.82
C ASP A 166 1.28 4.60 7.72
N ARG A 167 -0.03 4.34 7.55
CA ARG A 167 -0.81 5.03 6.49
C ARG A 167 -1.07 6.50 6.82
N LYS A 168 -0.27 7.38 6.22
CA LYS A 168 -0.33 8.85 6.33
C LYS A 168 -0.97 9.50 5.10
N GLY A 169 -1.28 10.79 5.19
CA GLY A 169 -1.84 11.56 4.08
C GLY A 169 -0.93 11.63 2.86
N GLY A 170 0.37 11.84 3.07
CA GLY A 170 1.37 11.81 2.00
C GLY A 170 1.52 10.46 1.29
N HIS A 171 0.86 9.40 1.77
CA HIS A 171 0.88 8.07 1.15
C HIS A 171 -0.31 7.84 0.21
N LEU A 172 -1.21 8.81 0.07
CA LEU A 172 -2.40 8.75 -0.77
C LEU A 172 -2.15 9.52 -2.07
N LEU A 173 -2.16 8.83 -3.21
CA LEU A 173 -1.89 9.40 -4.53
C LEU A 173 -3.15 9.30 -5.41
N PRO A 174 -4.11 10.24 -5.28
CA PRO A 174 -5.20 10.37 -6.22
C PRO A 174 -4.67 10.80 -7.59
N THR A 175 -5.24 10.28 -8.67
CA THR A 175 -4.82 10.61 -10.04
C THR A 175 -5.94 11.26 -10.82
N GLY A 176 -5.61 12.04 -11.85
CA GLY A 176 -6.58 12.68 -12.74
C GLY A 176 -7.46 11.70 -13.53
N ALA A 177 -7.07 10.42 -13.59
CA ALA A 177 -7.86 9.32 -14.16
C ALA A 177 -8.89 8.74 -13.16
N GLY A 178 -9.09 9.37 -12.00
CA GLY A 178 -10.04 8.91 -10.98
C GLY A 178 -9.54 7.73 -10.14
N ARG A 179 -8.30 7.27 -10.33
CA ARG A 179 -7.70 6.22 -9.49
C ARG A 179 -7.12 6.79 -8.20
N LEU A 180 -6.97 5.92 -7.20
CA LEU A 180 -6.23 6.18 -5.98
C LEU A 180 -5.18 5.11 -5.82
N TYR A 181 -3.96 5.50 -5.50
CA TYR A 181 -2.92 4.58 -5.06
C TYR A 181 -2.50 4.89 -3.62
N GLY A 182 -2.21 3.84 -2.86
CA GLY A 182 -1.43 3.88 -1.64
C GLY A 182 0.03 3.60 -1.95
N ILE A 183 0.96 4.27 -1.26
CA ILE A 183 2.40 3.96 -1.29
C ILE A 183 2.95 3.75 0.12
N ASP A 184 4.24 3.43 0.21
CA ASP A 184 5.02 3.28 1.45
C ASP A 184 4.49 2.18 2.39
N HIS A 185 4.63 0.94 1.95
CA HIS A 185 4.17 -0.27 2.64
C HIS A 185 5.31 -1.05 3.31
N GLY A 186 6.51 -0.46 3.43
CA GLY A 186 7.64 -1.14 4.06
C GLY A 186 7.37 -1.59 5.50
N VAL A 187 6.44 -0.95 6.22
CA VAL A 187 6.04 -1.30 7.60
C VAL A 187 4.66 -1.97 7.64
N THR A 188 4.56 -3.12 6.98
CA THR A 188 3.35 -3.95 6.89
C THR A 188 3.64 -5.40 7.26
N PHE A 189 2.59 -6.19 7.42
CA PHE A 189 2.57 -7.63 7.70
C PHE A 189 3.05 -8.06 9.07
N ASN A 190 3.34 -7.14 10.00
CA ASN A 190 3.73 -7.51 11.36
C ASN A 190 2.74 -8.54 11.94
N ALA A 191 3.27 -9.56 12.64
CA ALA A 191 2.46 -10.61 13.23
C ALA A 191 1.54 -10.10 14.35
N GLU A 192 2.00 -9.12 15.11
CA GLU A 192 1.20 -8.41 16.10
C GLU A 192 0.33 -7.34 15.41
N ASN A 193 -0.86 -7.06 15.96
CA ASN A 193 -1.69 -5.99 15.44
C ASN A 193 -1.01 -4.63 15.65
N LYS A 194 -0.65 -3.98 14.55
CA LYS A 194 0.04 -2.69 14.52
C LYS A 194 -0.61 -1.72 13.54
N LEU A 195 -1.88 -1.95 13.20
CA LEU A 195 -2.60 -1.12 12.25
C LEU A 195 -2.63 0.34 12.71
N ARG A 196 -2.00 1.21 11.93
CA ARG A 196 -2.02 2.67 12.12
C ARG A 196 -2.35 3.34 10.81
N THR A 197 -3.54 3.93 10.74
CA THR A 197 -4.06 4.48 9.50
C THR A 197 -4.86 5.74 9.72
N LEU A 198 -4.86 6.63 8.74
CA LEU A 198 -5.80 7.74 8.68
C LEU A 198 -7.18 7.34 8.15
N LEU A 199 -7.46 6.06 7.94
CA LEU A 199 -8.70 5.58 7.35
C LEU A 199 -9.67 4.99 8.40
N TRP A 200 -9.59 5.45 9.64
CA TRP A 200 -10.44 4.99 10.75
C TRP A 200 -11.89 5.44 10.70
N GLY A 201 -12.29 6.29 9.76
CA GLY A 201 -13.64 6.85 9.73
C GLY A 201 -14.75 5.83 9.44
N TRP A 202 -14.41 4.61 9.03
CA TRP A 202 -15.34 3.48 8.95
C TRP A 202 -15.19 2.48 10.11
N ALA A 203 -14.41 2.76 11.15
CA ALA A 203 -14.14 1.82 12.24
C ALA A 203 -15.44 1.26 12.84
N GLY A 204 -15.56 -0.07 12.89
CA GLY A 204 -16.75 -0.78 13.38
C GLY A 204 -17.96 -0.74 12.44
N GLU A 205 -17.93 0.01 11.34
CA GLU A 205 -18.98 -0.04 10.32
C GLU A 205 -18.96 -1.38 9.56
N PRO A 206 -20.12 -1.84 9.02
CA PRO A 206 -20.15 -3.01 8.17
C PRO A 206 -19.20 -2.90 6.98
N LEU A 207 -18.58 -4.01 6.61
CA LEU A 207 -17.90 -4.15 5.32
C LEU A 207 -18.94 -4.06 4.19
N THR A 208 -18.52 -3.55 3.03
CA THR A 208 -19.37 -3.58 1.83
C THR A 208 -19.47 -5.02 1.31
N ALA A 209 -20.52 -5.33 0.54
CA ALA A 209 -20.64 -6.64 -0.10
C ALA A 209 -19.43 -6.94 -1.01
N GLU A 210 -18.95 -5.92 -1.74
CA GLU A 210 -17.74 -6.00 -2.54
C GLU A 210 -16.51 -6.38 -1.70
N ALA A 211 -16.29 -5.71 -0.56
CA ALA A 211 -15.16 -5.99 0.31
C ALA A 211 -15.23 -7.43 0.87
N VAL A 212 -16.41 -7.90 1.25
CA VAL A 212 -16.62 -9.28 1.71
C VAL A 212 -16.28 -10.28 0.61
N ASP A 213 -16.69 -10.04 -0.63
CA ASP A 213 -16.39 -10.94 -1.74
C ASP A 213 -14.90 -10.95 -2.11
N VAL A 214 -14.23 -9.79 -2.05
CA VAL A 214 -12.78 -9.69 -2.18
C VAL A 214 -12.06 -10.46 -1.09
N LEU A 215 -12.48 -10.33 0.18
CA LEU A 215 -11.89 -11.05 1.29
C LEU A 215 -12.05 -12.58 1.16
N LYS A 216 -13.18 -13.08 0.64
CA LYS A 216 -13.33 -14.52 0.32
C LYS A 216 -12.36 -14.96 -0.78
N GLY A 217 -12.16 -14.11 -1.78
CA GLY A 217 -11.15 -14.32 -2.82
C GLY A 217 -9.75 -14.41 -2.25
N LEU A 218 -9.38 -13.48 -1.36
CA LEU A 218 -8.10 -13.49 -0.64
C LEU A 218 -7.96 -14.72 0.26
N GLN A 219 -8.99 -15.11 1.00
CA GLN A 219 -9.00 -16.33 1.84
C GLN A 219 -8.66 -17.57 0.99
N THR A 220 -9.24 -17.68 -0.21
CA THR A 220 -8.93 -18.76 -1.16
C THR A 220 -7.49 -18.66 -1.68
N ALA A 221 -7.06 -17.47 -2.10
CA ALA A 221 -5.73 -17.22 -2.65
C ALA A 221 -4.59 -17.39 -1.63
N LEU A 222 -4.88 -17.19 -0.34
CA LEU A 222 -3.95 -17.37 0.78
C LEU A 222 -3.96 -18.79 1.36
N GLY A 223 -4.84 -19.67 0.88
CA GLY A 223 -4.90 -21.08 1.31
C GLY A 223 -3.59 -21.84 1.05
N THR A 224 -3.46 -23.05 1.60
CA THR A 224 -2.22 -23.86 1.59
C THR A 224 -1.61 -24.10 0.20
N SER A 225 -2.42 -24.06 -0.87
CA SER A 225 -1.97 -24.21 -2.26
C SER A 225 -2.35 -23.01 -3.13
N GLY A 226 -2.61 -21.86 -2.50
CA GLY A 226 -2.97 -20.64 -3.19
C GLY A 226 -1.75 -19.92 -3.75
N ALA A 227 -1.85 -19.43 -4.99
CA ALA A 227 -0.74 -18.78 -5.67
C ALA A 227 -0.25 -17.51 -4.95
N LEU A 228 -1.13 -16.78 -4.25
CA LEU A 228 -0.74 -15.62 -3.46
C LEU A 228 0.07 -16.05 -2.22
N ALA A 229 -0.33 -17.14 -1.55
CA ALA A 229 0.43 -17.67 -0.42
C ALA A 229 1.86 -18.07 -0.81
N GLU A 230 2.05 -18.69 -1.98
CA GLU A 230 3.37 -19.04 -2.50
C GLU A 230 4.24 -17.80 -2.72
N ARG A 231 3.69 -16.77 -3.38
CA ARG A 231 4.42 -15.51 -3.63
C ARG A 231 4.77 -14.80 -2.33
N LEU A 232 3.82 -14.67 -1.40
CA LEU A 232 4.06 -14.03 -0.10
C LEU A 232 5.05 -14.83 0.76
N GLY A 233 5.06 -16.16 0.68
CA GLY A 233 6.02 -16.99 1.42
C GLY A 233 7.48 -16.77 1.00
N GLY A 234 7.73 -16.16 -0.15
CA GLY A 234 9.06 -15.70 -0.58
C GLY A 234 9.40 -14.28 -0.15
N LEU A 235 8.46 -13.53 0.42
CA LEU A 235 8.60 -12.09 0.72
C LEU A 235 8.47 -11.77 2.22
N ILE A 236 7.64 -12.54 2.95
CA ILE A 236 7.40 -12.37 4.38
C ILE A 236 7.55 -13.70 5.12
N THR A 237 7.73 -13.65 6.43
CA THR A 237 7.92 -14.86 7.23
C THR A 237 6.63 -15.70 7.31
N ALA A 238 6.77 -16.99 7.62
CA ALA A 238 5.61 -17.87 7.79
C ALA A 238 4.63 -17.38 8.88
N VAL A 239 5.15 -16.82 9.98
CA VAL A 239 4.33 -16.28 11.08
C VAL A 239 3.52 -15.06 10.61
N GLU A 240 4.10 -14.19 9.79
CA GLU A 240 3.42 -13.02 9.23
C GLU A 240 2.37 -13.40 8.19
N LEU A 241 2.65 -14.44 7.39
CA LEU A 241 1.67 -14.99 6.45
C LEU A 241 0.49 -15.62 7.20
N ASP A 242 0.73 -16.37 8.27
CA ASP A 242 -0.33 -16.93 9.11
C ASP A 242 -1.15 -15.83 9.81
N ALA A 243 -0.51 -14.77 10.31
CA ALA A 243 -1.21 -13.60 10.85
C ALA A 243 -2.07 -12.90 9.79
N THR A 244 -1.59 -12.84 8.54
CA THR A 244 -2.36 -12.26 7.43
C THR A 244 -3.61 -13.07 7.10
N ARG A 245 -3.51 -14.41 7.11
CA ARG A 245 -4.67 -15.31 6.98
C ARG A 245 -5.68 -15.06 8.09
N ALA A 246 -5.21 -15.04 9.34
CA ALA A 246 -6.06 -14.81 10.51
C ALA A 246 -6.80 -13.46 10.43
N ARG A 247 -6.13 -12.39 9.97
CA ARG A 247 -6.78 -11.08 9.76
C ARG A 247 -7.89 -11.13 8.71
N VAL A 248 -7.68 -11.85 7.60
CA VAL A 248 -8.73 -12.04 6.57
C VAL A 248 -9.93 -12.80 7.16
N ASP A 249 -9.67 -13.86 7.92
CA ASP A 249 -10.72 -14.66 8.56
C ASP A 249 -11.52 -13.83 9.59
N GLU A 250 -10.85 -13.01 10.40
CA GLU A 250 -11.48 -12.13 11.39
C GLU A 250 -12.36 -11.05 10.74
N LEU A 251 -11.90 -10.45 9.64
CA LEU A 251 -12.70 -9.49 8.86
C LEU A 251 -13.96 -10.13 8.28
N LEU A 252 -13.86 -11.38 7.80
CA LEU A 252 -14.99 -12.14 7.28
C LEU A 252 -15.97 -12.56 8.38
N GLU A 253 -15.47 -13.01 9.52
CA GLU A 253 -16.29 -13.43 10.67
C GLU A 253 -17.05 -12.24 11.27
N SER A 254 -16.36 -11.12 11.49
CA SER A 254 -16.97 -9.92 12.06
C SER A 254 -17.89 -9.19 11.08
N GLY A 255 -17.59 -9.25 9.77
CA GLY A 255 -18.27 -8.50 8.72
C GLY A 255 -18.14 -6.99 8.87
N ARG A 256 -17.13 -6.50 9.62
CA ARG A 256 -16.95 -5.09 9.99
C ARG A 256 -15.52 -4.63 9.77
N HIS A 257 -15.37 -3.33 9.52
CA HIS A 257 -14.07 -2.68 9.59
C HIS A 257 -13.50 -2.77 11.01
N PRO A 258 -12.18 -2.96 11.16
CA PRO A 258 -11.55 -3.07 12.48
C PRO A 258 -11.70 -1.76 13.26
N GLN A 259 -11.57 -1.85 14.58
CA GLN A 259 -11.45 -0.70 15.46
C GLN A 259 -10.01 -0.60 15.97
N PRO A 260 -9.55 0.59 16.38
CA PRO A 260 -8.29 0.75 17.10
C PRO A 260 -8.19 -0.23 18.28
N SER A 261 -7.09 -0.97 18.39
CA SER A 261 -6.90 -1.97 19.45
C SER A 261 -6.79 -1.36 20.86
N GLY A 262 -6.37 -0.10 20.95
CA GLY A 262 -6.05 0.57 22.22
C GLY A 262 -4.69 0.17 22.83
N GLU A 263 -4.02 -0.84 22.26
CA GLU A 263 -2.72 -1.35 22.73
C GLU A 263 -1.53 -0.61 22.09
N TRP A 264 -1.76 0.07 20.97
CA TRP A 264 -0.76 0.82 20.19
C TRP A 264 -1.37 2.12 19.65
N PRO A 265 -0.59 3.19 19.40
CA PRO A 265 -1.13 4.43 18.84
C PRO A 265 -1.79 4.18 17.48
N ALA A 266 -3.06 4.51 17.31
CA ALA A 266 -3.82 4.17 16.09
C ALA A 266 -3.59 5.15 14.92
N ILE A 267 -3.16 6.37 15.20
CA ILE A 267 -2.89 7.41 14.20
C ILE A 267 -1.38 7.47 13.94
N PRO A 268 -0.90 7.36 12.69
CA PRO A 268 0.52 7.46 12.37
C PRO A 268 1.02 8.91 12.48
N TRP A 269 2.33 9.08 12.69
CA TRP A 269 2.95 10.38 12.89
C TRP A 269 4.08 10.67 11.89
N PRO A 270 4.15 11.88 11.30
CA PRO A 270 3.10 12.89 11.30
C PRO A 270 1.88 12.41 10.49
N PRO A 271 0.65 12.88 10.80
CA PRO A 271 -0.54 12.44 10.07
C PRO A 271 -0.56 12.95 8.63
N VAL A 272 -0.18 14.22 8.42
CA VAL A 272 -0.13 14.90 7.11
C VAL A 272 1.24 15.48 6.83
#